data_AF-A0A1H0QFP4-F1
#
_entry.id   AF-A0A1H0QFP4-F1
#
_cell.length_a   1.000
_cell.length_b   1.000
_cell.length_c   1.000
_cell.angle_alpha   90.00
_cell.angle_beta   90.00
_cell.angle_gamma   90.00
#
_symmetry.space_group_name_H-M   'P 1'
#
loop_
_entity.id
_entity.type
_entity.pdbx_description
1 polymer ?
#
loop_
_entity_poly.entity_id
_entity_poly.type
_entity_poly.pdbx_seq_one_letter_code
_entity_poly.pdbx_strand_id
1 'polypeptide(L)'
;MYLSSSSATGIRFLASIKQGNGLKPSTRAAGIDKEVGYRWLRESYLGFRGEGLSPAEATEALGFTTSRLPAWEAAVGVATGRHHLQTNIEDETKFWTTFGRGARVDQAAAAAGVNRSTAYRWIRVRFDQLRGSKTTLKRCQVLLRLTDRRCRGLERERLARLAKERNAAAATQHAAVLSSNRYADQVLASTVSQAQQRRTERDTKYWHLMREGKSNAEACRVLGMHRRTGALLRRANNYQIPSLKALPAAAGRYLDARERLRIADLLELGHSMRRVARELGRQPSTIKRELDRHRDAEGRYLPRTADHDARLQRARPKVHKLVADPRLRGLVQRKLNRCWSPDEISGWMKRTYPEDRELRICPETIYRSLLLREGRGLHKRYAAKLRTGRRIRKTRWRTARGAAHGSAT
;
A
#
# COMPACT_ATOMS: atom_id res chain seq x y z
N MET A 1 23.05 -3.80 -11.48
CA MET A 1 22.59 -4.88 -10.57
C MET A 1 21.42 -5.59 -11.25
N TYR A 2 21.59 -6.83 -11.71
CA TYR A 2 20.50 -7.58 -12.35
C TYR A 2 19.49 -8.03 -11.29
N LEU A 3 18.31 -7.41 -11.26
CA LEU A 3 17.22 -7.84 -10.36
C LEU A 3 16.61 -9.16 -10.88
N SER A 4 16.65 -10.21 -10.07
CA SER A 4 16.04 -11.52 -10.38
C SER A 4 14.51 -11.47 -10.25
N SER A 5 13.78 -12.30 -11.03
CA SER A 5 12.33 -12.50 -10.89
C SER A 5 11.94 -13.03 -9.52
N SER A 6 12.82 -13.77 -8.85
CA SER A 6 12.64 -14.24 -7.47
C SER A 6 12.91 -13.15 -6.41
N SER A 7 13.30 -11.95 -6.84
CA SER A 7 13.47 -10.82 -5.92
C SER A 7 12.11 -10.33 -5.42
N ALA A 8 12.14 -9.69 -4.25
CA ALA A 8 11.05 -8.92 -3.67
C ALA A 8 10.20 -8.10 -4.66
N THR A 9 10.87 -7.41 -5.57
CA THR A 9 10.24 -6.56 -6.59
C THR A 9 9.63 -7.41 -7.71
N GLY A 10 10.29 -8.51 -8.09
CA GLY A 10 9.77 -9.47 -9.06
C GLY A 10 8.52 -10.19 -8.58
N ILE A 11 8.49 -10.64 -7.33
CA ILE A 11 7.32 -11.31 -6.77
C ILE A 11 6.11 -10.38 -6.76
N ARG A 12 6.27 -9.11 -6.33
CA ARG A 12 5.18 -8.13 -6.34
C ARG A 12 4.69 -7.79 -7.74
N PHE A 13 5.62 -7.64 -8.68
CA PHE A 13 5.27 -7.41 -10.07
C PHE A 13 4.46 -8.57 -10.65
N LEU A 14 4.92 -9.82 -10.49
CA LEU A 14 4.23 -11.01 -10.99
C LEU A 14 2.87 -11.23 -10.30
N ALA A 15 2.78 -10.97 -9.00
CA ALA A 15 1.52 -11.02 -8.27
C ALA A 15 0.51 -9.98 -8.80
N SER A 16 0.96 -8.75 -9.08
CA SER A 16 0.13 -7.70 -9.65
C SER A 16 -0.40 -8.07 -11.04
N ILE A 17 0.44 -8.69 -11.89
CA ILE A 17 0.03 -9.20 -13.20
C ILE A 17 -1.02 -10.30 -13.06
N LYS A 18 -0.81 -11.27 -12.16
CA LYS A 18 -1.75 -12.39 -11.93
C LYS A 18 -3.14 -11.93 -11.48
N GLN A 19 -3.26 -10.74 -10.90
CA GLN A 19 -4.54 -10.13 -10.52
C GLN A 19 -5.26 -9.44 -11.70
N GLY A 20 -4.72 -9.52 -12.92
CA GLY A 20 -5.29 -8.90 -14.11
C GLY A 20 -4.85 -7.44 -14.35
N ASN A 21 -3.89 -6.93 -13.58
CA ASN A 21 -3.34 -5.59 -13.86
C ASN A 21 -2.44 -5.64 -15.09
N GLY A 22 -2.59 -4.66 -15.98
CA GLY A 22 -1.75 -4.56 -17.17
C GLY A 22 -0.27 -4.29 -16.84
N LEU A 23 0.62 -4.61 -17.79
CA LEU A 23 2.07 -4.51 -17.63
C LEU A 23 2.57 -3.13 -17.16
N LYS A 24 2.06 -2.05 -17.76
CA LYS A 24 2.49 -0.66 -17.46
C LYS A 24 2.13 -0.22 -16.02
N PRO A 25 0.88 -0.43 -15.54
CA PRO A 25 0.55 -0.25 -14.13
C PRO A 25 1.46 -1.03 -13.18
N SER A 26 1.67 -2.32 -13.44
CA SER A 26 2.43 -3.22 -12.56
C SER A 26 3.92 -2.87 -12.51
N THR A 27 4.52 -2.49 -13.63
CA THR A 27 5.92 -2.04 -13.70
C THR A 27 6.13 -0.70 -13.01
N ARG A 28 5.20 0.25 -13.18
CA ARG A 28 5.23 1.54 -12.47
C ARG A 28 5.09 1.37 -10.96
N ALA A 29 4.20 0.50 -10.52
CA ALA A 29 4.04 0.15 -9.10
C ALA A 29 5.34 -0.47 -8.56
N ALA A 30 5.90 -1.45 -9.26
CA ALA A 30 7.15 -2.09 -8.84
C ALA A 30 8.40 -1.20 -8.97
N GLY A 31 8.32 -0.03 -9.62
CA GLY A 31 9.45 0.88 -9.83
C GLY A 31 10.49 0.31 -10.78
N ILE A 32 10.07 -0.49 -11.76
CA ILE A 32 10.94 -1.18 -12.72
C ILE A 32 10.63 -0.75 -14.15
N ASP A 33 11.62 -0.90 -15.03
CA ASP A 33 11.41 -0.71 -16.47
C ASP A 33 10.56 -1.85 -17.07
N LYS A 34 9.84 -1.54 -18.15
CA LYS A 34 8.96 -2.49 -18.87
C LYS A 34 9.70 -3.73 -19.38
N GLU A 35 10.96 -3.60 -19.80
CA GLU A 35 11.73 -4.73 -20.33
C GLU A 35 12.18 -5.68 -19.20
N VAL A 36 12.41 -5.14 -18.00
CA VAL A 36 12.66 -5.97 -16.80
C VAL A 36 11.42 -6.78 -16.43
N GLY A 37 10.23 -6.16 -16.51
CA GLY A 37 8.95 -6.85 -16.31
C GLY A 37 8.73 -7.97 -17.34
N TYR A 38 8.98 -7.69 -18.62
CA TYR A 38 8.89 -8.71 -19.69
C TYR A 38 9.86 -9.87 -19.49
N ARG A 39 11.10 -9.58 -19.07
CA ARG A 39 12.08 -10.63 -18.76
C ARG A 39 11.59 -11.55 -17.66
N TRP A 40 11.02 -11.01 -16.58
CA TRP A 40 10.49 -11.82 -15.48
C TRP A 40 9.27 -12.63 -15.88
N LEU A 41 8.37 -12.09 -16.71
CA LEU A 41 7.25 -12.87 -17.26
C LEU A 41 7.74 -14.03 -18.12
N ARG A 42 8.77 -13.81 -18.94
CA ARG A 42 9.42 -14.86 -19.73
C ARG A 42 10.06 -15.93 -18.83
N GLU A 43 10.81 -15.53 -17.80
CA GLU A 43 11.44 -16.46 -16.85
C GLU A 43 10.39 -17.34 -16.15
N SER A 44 9.29 -16.75 -15.65
CA SER A 44 8.19 -17.49 -15.02
C SER A 44 7.49 -18.43 -16.01
N TYR A 45 7.22 -17.97 -17.22
CA TYR A 45 6.61 -18.77 -18.28
C TYR A 45 7.46 -19.99 -18.63
N LEU A 46 8.77 -19.80 -18.85
CA LEU A 46 9.70 -20.90 -19.11
C LEU A 46 9.80 -21.85 -17.91
N GLY A 47 9.69 -21.34 -16.69
CA GLY A 47 9.59 -22.15 -15.47
C GLY A 47 8.38 -23.09 -15.49
N PHE A 48 7.18 -22.57 -15.74
CA PHE A 48 5.96 -23.37 -15.84
C PHE A 48 6.04 -24.42 -16.96
N ARG A 49 6.61 -24.06 -18.10
CA ARG A 49 6.83 -25.01 -19.21
C ARG A 49 7.84 -26.10 -18.83
N GLY A 50 8.86 -25.78 -18.03
CA GLY A 50 9.80 -26.75 -17.48
C GLY A 50 9.19 -27.68 -16.42
N GLU A 51 8.11 -27.28 -15.76
CA GLU A 51 7.31 -28.11 -14.85
C GLU A 51 6.31 -29.01 -15.59
N GLY A 52 6.19 -28.88 -16.91
CA GLY A 52 5.36 -29.73 -17.78
C GLY A 52 3.98 -29.18 -18.09
N LEU A 53 3.65 -27.94 -17.71
CA LEU A 53 2.36 -27.31 -18.05
C LEU A 53 2.26 -27.05 -19.55
N SER A 54 1.08 -27.19 -20.15
CA SER A 54 0.82 -26.81 -21.55
C SER A 54 0.96 -25.29 -21.77
N PRO A 55 1.10 -24.81 -23.02
CA PRO A 55 1.19 -23.37 -23.29
C PRO A 55 -0.01 -22.58 -22.75
N ALA A 56 -1.22 -23.15 -22.87
CA ALA A 56 -2.46 -22.54 -22.39
C ALA A 56 -2.49 -22.45 -20.86
N GLU A 57 -2.21 -23.56 -20.17
CA GLU A 57 -2.15 -23.60 -18.70
C GLU A 57 -1.03 -22.70 -18.16
N ALA A 58 0.11 -22.61 -18.85
CA ALA A 58 1.20 -21.72 -18.48
C ALA A 58 0.80 -20.24 -18.61
N THR A 59 0.06 -19.86 -19.66
CA THR A 59 -0.48 -18.50 -19.79
C THR A 59 -1.55 -18.18 -18.76
N GLU A 60 -2.40 -19.16 -18.43
CA GLU A 60 -3.42 -19.03 -17.39
C GLU A 60 -2.78 -18.88 -16.00
N ALA A 61 -1.78 -19.70 -15.69
CA ALA A 61 -1.02 -19.63 -14.43
C ALA A 61 -0.26 -18.30 -14.29
N LEU A 62 0.26 -17.75 -15.42
CA LEU A 62 0.92 -16.45 -15.49
C LEU A 62 -0.08 -15.28 -15.36
N GLY A 63 -1.34 -15.48 -15.79
CA GLY A 63 -2.37 -14.44 -15.81
C GLY A 63 -2.09 -13.33 -16.84
N PHE A 64 -1.31 -13.61 -17.88
CA PHE A 64 -0.88 -12.62 -18.86
C PHE A 64 -0.65 -13.23 -20.25
N THR A 65 -1.17 -12.55 -21.27
CA THR A 65 -0.99 -12.93 -22.67
C THR A 65 -0.19 -11.84 -23.40
N THR A 66 0.67 -12.25 -24.33
CA THR A 66 1.48 -11.31 -25.11
C THR A 66 1.74 -11.83 -26.52
N SER A 67 1.90 -10.91 -27.48
CA SER A 67 2.36 -11.23 -28.83
C SER A 67 3.76 -11.84 -28.90
N ARG A 68 4.56 -11.73 -27.82
CA ARG A 68 5.90 -12.34 -27.72
C ARG A 68 5.88 -13.84 -27.35
N LEU A 69 4.69 -14.43 -27.10
CA LEU A 69 4.56 -15.84 -26.70
C LEU A 69 5.22 -16.84 -27.67
N PRO A 70 5.08 -16.70 -29.00
CA PRO A 70 5.71 -17.62 -29.95
C PRO A 70 7.24 -17.65 -29.81
N ALA A 71 7.86 -16.50 -29.54
CA ALA A 71 9.30 -16.41 -29.30
C ALA A 71 9.72 -17.00 -27.93
N TRP A 72 8.80 -17.05 -26.95
CA TRP A 72 9.04 -17.71 -25.68
C TRP A 72 8.90 -19.23 -25.79
N GLU A 73 7.90 -19.71 -26.53
CA GLU A 73 7.74 -21.13 -26.86
C GLU A 73 8.92 -21.67 -27.66
N ALA A 74 9.44 -20.91 -28.63
CA ALA A 74 10.68 -21.27 -29.33
C ALA A 74 11.90 -21.40 -28.40
N ALA A 75 11.84 -20.82 -27.19
CA ALA A 75 12.87 -20.94 -26.17
C ALA A 75 12.58 -22.04 -25.12
N VAL A 76 11.42 -22.70 -25.17
CA VAL A 76 11.10 -23.85 -24.31
C VAL A 76 11.96 -25.04 -24.76
N GLY A 77 12.71 -25.64 -23.83
CA GLY A 77 13.68 -26.70 -24.14
C GLY A 77 15.09 -26.21 -24.50
N VAL A 78 15.26 -24.91 -24.79
CA VAL A 78 16.60 -24.30 -24.89
C VAL A 78 17.11 -24.06 -23.46
N ALA A 79 17.76 -25.07 -22.89
CA ALA A 79 18.24 -25.03 -21.51
C ALA A 79 19.20 -23.84 -21.29
N THR A 80 18.79 -22.87 -20.48
CA THR A 80 19.56 -21.71 -20.01
C THR A 80 20.65 -22.08 -18.99
N GLY A 81 21.28 -23.25 -19.17
CA GLY A 81 22.50 -23.62 -18.47
C GLY A 81 23.72 -23.01 -19.15
N ARG A 82 24.85 -22.95 -18.43
CA ARG A 82 26.13 -22.67 -19.11
C ARG A 82 26.35 -23.77 -20.17
N HIS A 83 26.60 -23.38 -21.41
CA HIS A 83 26.69 -24.26 -22.60
C HIS A 83 27.61 -25.48 -22.41
N HIS A 84 28.58 -25.42 -21.49
CA HIS A 84 29.51 -26.51 -21.15
C HIS A 84 28.96 -27.58 -20.19
N LEU A 85 27.75 -27.43 -19.65
CA LEU A 85 27.10 -28.41 -18.78
C LEU A 85 26.01 -29.21 -19.50
N GLN A 86 25.70 -28.89 -20.75
CA GLN A 86 24.74 -29.64 -21.56
C GLN A 86 25.37 -30.95 -22.02
N THR A 87 24.60 -32.03 -21.91
CA THR A 87 25.00 -33.38 -22.34
C THR A 87 23.86 -33.95 -23.18
N ASN A 88 24.19 -34.64 -24.26
CA ASN A 88 23.19 -35.26 -25.14
C ASN A 88 22.40 -36.32 -24.35
N ILE A 89 21.08 -36.36 -24.56
CA ILE A 89 20.16 -37.33 -23.92
C ILE A 89 20.56 -38.76 -24.33
N GLU A 90 21.09 -38.93 -25.54
CA GLU A 90 21.62 -40.21 -26.04
C GLU A 90 22.83 -40.71 -25.25
N ASP A 91 23.69 -39.80 -24.78
CA ASP A 91 24.86 -40.17 -23.98
C ASP A 91 24.42 -40.55 -22.55
N GLU A 92 23.41 -39.87 -22.02
CA GLU A 92 22.82 -40.20 -20.72
C GLU A 92 22.11 -41.57 -20.74
N THR A 93 21.40 -41.91 -21.83
CA THR A 93 20.76 -43.23 -21.97
C THR A 93 21.80 -44.35 -22.15
N LYS A 94 22.86 -44.13 -22.93
CA LYS A 94 24.02 -45.05 -23.03
C LYS A 94 24.69 -45.25 -21.67
N PHE A 95 24.83 -44.20 -20.87
CA PHE A 95 25.38 -44.30 -19.52
C PHE A 95 24.50 -45.15 -18.60
N TRP A 96 23.20 -44.89 -18.52
CA TRP A 96 22.32 -45.62 -17.62
C TRP A 96 22.09 -47.08 -18.04
N THR A 97 22.09 -47.37 -19.34
CA THR A 97 21.97 -48.75 -19.86
C THR A 97 23.21 -49.58 -19.51
N THR A 98 24.41 -49.05 -19.73
CA THR A 98 25.68 -49.71 -19.37
C THR A 98 25.85 -49.82 -17.85
N PHE A 99 25.49 -48.79 -17.10
CA PHE A 99 25.47 -48.83 -15.64
C PHE A 99 24.47 -49.88 -15.12
N GLY A 100 23.26 -49.97 -15.70
CA GLY A 100 22.26 -50.98 -15.33
C GLY A 100 22.78 -52.41 -15.45
N ARG A 101 23.55 -52.70 -16.51
CA ARG A 101 24.14 -54.03 -16.80
C ARG A 101 25.23 -54.50 -15.82
N GLY A 102 25.69 -53.66 -14.90
CA GLY A 102 26.70 -54.05 -13.92
C GLY A 102 27.98 -53.21 -13.94
N ALA A 103 28.16 -52.35 -14.94
CA ALA A 103 29.37 -51.56 -15.08
C ALA A 103 29.59 -50.59 -13.91
N ARG A 104 30.86 -50.33 -13.57
CA ARG A 104 31.23 -49.25 -12.63
C ARG A 104 30.99 -47.88 -13.28
N VAL A 105 30.83 -46.83 -12.48
CA VAL A 105 30.59 -45.45 -12.96
C VAL A 105 31.62 -45.01 -14.01
N ASP A 106 32.88 -45.36 -13.82
CA ASP A 106 33.98 -44.99 -14.73
C ASP A 106 33.89 -45.73 -16.08
N GLN A 107 33.44 -46.99 -16.08
CA GLN A 107 33.24 -47.79 -17.29
C GLN A 107 31.98 -47.33 -18.06
N ALA A 108 30.91 -47.02 -17.34
CA ALA A 108 29.70 -46.45 -17.94
C ALA A 108 29.96 -45.06 -18.52
N ALA A 109 30.82 -44.25 -17.88
CA ALA A 109 31.25 -42.95 -18.39
C ALA A 109 32.04 -43.08 -19.70
N ALA A 110 32.99 -44.03 -19.75
CA ALA A 110 33.76 -44.32 -20.95
C ALA A 110 32.87 -44.83 -22.10
N ALA A 111 31.91 -45.71 -21.81
CA ALA A 111 30.97 -46.24 -22.80
C ALA A 111 29.99 -45.18 -23.35
N ALA A 112 29.69 -44.15 -22.55
CA ALA A 112 28.88 -43.00 -22.95
C ALA A 112 29.72 -41.86 -23.57
N GLY A 113 31.05 -41.98 -23.65
CA GLY A 113 31.92 -40.94 -24.19
C GLY A 113 31.98 -39.66 -23.34
N VAL A 114 31.63 -39.71 -22.06
CA VAL A 114 31.57 -38.53 -21.17
C VAL A 114 32.69 -38.53 -20.14
N ASN A 115 33.09 -37.32 -19.73
CA ASN A 115 34.06 -37.16 -18.64
C ASN A 115 33.50 -37.71 -17.32
N ARG A 116 34.39 -38.23 -16.47
CA ARG A 116 34.11 -38.74 -15.12
C ARG A 116 33.29 -37.76 -14.28
N SER A 117 33.61 -36.47 -14.34
CA SER A 117 32.88 -35.40 -13.63
C SER A 117 31.39 -35.35 -14.01
N THR A 118 31.09 -35.61 -15.28
CA THR A 118 29.74 -35.61 -15.84
C THR A 118 28.94 -36.83 -15.37
N ALA A 119 29.57 -38.01 -15.38
CA ALA A 119 28.97 -39.24 -14.85
C ALA A 119 28.63 -39.13 -13.36
N TYR A 120 29.56 -38.61 -12.54
CA TYR A 120 29.27 -38.39 -11.11
C TYR A 120 28.20 -37.32 -10.86
N ARG A 121 28.04 -36.34 -11.77
CA ARG A 121 26.93 -35.39 -11.71
C ARG A 121 25.59 -36.08 -11.95
N TRP A 122 25.49 -36.97 -12.95
CA TRP A 122 24.27 -37.75 -13.19
C TRP A 122 23.91 -38.66 -12.01
N ILE A 123 24.90 -39.34 -11.43
CA ILE A 123 24.71 -40.13 -10.20
C ILE A 123 24.17 -39.27 -9.06
N ARG A 124 24.68 -38.03 -8.88
CA ARG A 124 24.17 -37.09 -7.88
C ARG A 124 22.73 -36.66 -8.16
N VAL A 125 22.39 -36.35 -9.41
CA VAL A 125 21.00 -36.00 -9.81
C VAL A 125 20.05 -37.17 -9.54
N ARG A 126 20.45 -38.40 -9.90
CA ARG A 126 19.67 -39.61 -9.64
C ARG A 126 19.50 -39.90 -8.15
N PHE A 127 20.55 -39.69 -7.36
CA PHE A 127 20.48 -39.76 -5.89
C PHE A 127 19.46 -38.76 -5.34
N ASP A 128 19.48 -37.52 -5.84
CA ASP A 128 18.54 -36.49 -5.40
C ASP A 128 17.08 -36.84 -5.77
N GLN A 129 16.85 -37.43 -6.94
CA GLN A 129 15.53 -37.94 -7.35
C GLN A 129 15.04 -39.06 -6.42
N LEU A 130 15.87 -40.07 -6.14
CA LEU A 130 15.51 -41.19 -5.25
C LEU A 130 15.21 -40.74 -3.83
N ARG A 131 16.00 -39.79 -3.31
CA ARG A 131 15.74 -39.20 -1.99
C ARG A 131 14.48 -38.32 -1.99
N GLY A 132 14.15 -37.69 -3.12
CA GLY A 132 12.89 -36.98 -3.33
C GLY A 132 11.68 -37.91 -3.30
N SER A 133 11.78 -39.12 -3.87
CA SER A 133 10.75 -40.16 -3.81
C SER A 133 10.70 -40.95 -2.48
N LYS A 134 11.32 -40.41 -1.42
CA LYS A 134 11.36 -40.99 -0.06
C LYS A 134 12.08 -42.35 0.04
N THR A 135 12.97 -42.68 -0.90
CA THR A 135 13.80 -43.90 -0.85
C THR A 135 14.83 -43.82 0.28
N THR A 136 15.03 -44.90 1.05
CA THR A 136 16.01 -44.90 2.18
C THR A 136 17.47 -44.82 1.71
N LEU A 137 18.38 -44.36 2.57
CA LEU A 137 19.81 -44.27 2.25
C LEU A 137 20.42 -45.64 1.91
N LYS A 138 20.04 -46.69 2.66
CA LYS A 138 20.46 -48.08 2.38
C LYS A 138 20.01 -48.52 0.99
N ARG A 139 18.78 -48.20 0.58
CA ARG A 139 18.28 -48.55 -0.75
C ARG A 139 18.93 -47.72 -1.86
N CYS A 140 19.24 -46.44 -1.62
CA CYS A 140 20.03 -45.62 -2.56
C CYS A 140 21.46 -46.17 -2.73
N GLN A 141 22.07 -46.65 -1.66
CA GLN A 141 23.39 -47.28 -1.68
C GLN A 141 23.41 -48.51 -2.61
N VAL A 142 22.40 -49.37 -2.49
CA VAL A 142 22.24 -50.57 -3.33
C VAL A 142 21.96 -50.19 -4.78
N LEU A 143 20.97 -49.32 -5.03
CA LEU A 143 20.55 -48.94 -6.39
C LEU A 143 21.63 -48.21 -7.19
N LEU A 144 22.44 -47.38 -6.54
CA LEU A 144 23.50 -46.61 -7.18
C LEU A 144 24.90 -47.23 -6.98
N ARG A 145 24.99 -48.41 -6.36
CA ARG A 145 26.24 -49.13 -6.08
C ARG A 145 27.32 -48.24 -5.45
N LEU A 146 26.92 -47.38 -4.51
CA LEU A 146 27.80 -46.42 -3.84
C LEU A 146 28.34 -46.99 -2.53
N THR A 147 29.49 -46.49 -2.08
CA THR A 147 29.98 -46.78 -0.72
C THR A 147 29.16 -46.01 0.33
N ASP A 148 29.06 -46.54 1.55
CA ASP A 148 28.34 -45.88 2.66
C ASP A 148 28.89 -44.47 2.92
N ARG A 149 30.22 -44.30 2.94
CA ARG A 149 30.88 -42.99 3.07
C ARG A 149 30.43 -41.99 1.99
N ARG A 150 30.32 -42.45 0.73
CA ARG A 150 29.91 -41.59 -0.40
C ARG A 150 28.42 -41.23 -0.32
N CYS A 151 27.57 -42.20 0.03
CA CYS A 151 26.13 -42.02 0.22
C CYS A 151 25.84 -40.98 1.33
N ARG A 152 26.50 -41.11 2.49
CA ARG A 152 26.43 -40.11 3.58
C ARG A 152 26.98 -38.74 3.19
N GLY A 153 28.01 -38.71 2.35
CA GLY A 153 28.55 -37.47 1.78
C GLY A 153 27.51 -36.74 0.92
N LEU A 154 26.88 -37.45 -0.01
CA LEU A 154 25.84 -36.89 -0.89
C LEU A 154 24.60 -36.43 -0.10
N GLU A 155 24.18 -37.17 0.93
CA GLU A 155 23.07 -36.73 1.79
C GLU A 155 23.41 -35.45 2.56
N ARG A 156 24.64 -35.32 3.09
CA ARG A 156 25.09 -34.08 3.74
C ARG A 156 25.11 -32.89 2.76
N GLU A 157 25.62 -33.10 1.55
CA GLU A 157 25.63 -32.07 0.50
C GLU A 157 24.21 -31.66 0.08
N ARG A 158 23.30 -32.63 -0.06
CA ARG A 158 21.89 -32.41 -0.36
C ARG A 158 21.22 -31.60 0.74
N LEU A 159 21.35 -32.03 2.00
CA LEU A 159 20.76 -31.32 3.15
C LEU A 159 21.33 -29.91 3.29
N ALA A 160 22.64 -29.71 3.09
CA ALA A 160 23.25 -28.39 3.09
C ALA A 160 22.72 -27.50 1.97
N ARG A 161 22.51 -28.06 0.77
CA ARG A 161 21.92 -27.35 -0.37
C ARG A 161 20.47 -26.97 -0.12
N LEU A 162 19.64 -27.91 0.35
CA LEU A 162 18.25 -27.65 0.72
C LEU A 162 18.14 -26.63 1.86
N ALA A 163 19.03 -26.69 2.84
CA ALA A 163 19.10 -25.68 3.91
C ALA A 163 19.47 -24.31 3.34
N LYS A 164 20.43 -24.23 2.42
CA LYS A 164 20.82 -23.00 1.74
C LYS A 164 19.69 -22.43 0.89
N GLU A 165 18.99 -23.27 0.13
CA GLU A 165 17.81 -22.90 -0.68
C GLU A 165 16.67 -22.41 0.22
N ARG A 166 16.38 -23.11 1.32
CA ARG A 166 15.38 -22.68 2.32
C ARG A 166 15.76 -21.34 2.95
N ASN A 167 17.02 -21.16 3.33
CA ASN A 167 17.51 -19.90 3.92
C ASN A 167 17.46 -18.76 2.90
N ALA A 168 17.80 -19.03 1.63
CA ALA A 168 17.69 -18.07 0.54
C ALA A 168 16.21 -17.70 0.29
N ALA A 169 15.29 -18.66 0.28
CA ALA A 169 13.86 -18.42 0.15
C ALA A 169 13.29 -17.63 1.35
N ALA A 170 13.76 -17.90 2.56
CA ALA A 170 13.38 -17.12 3.74
C ALA A 170 13.94 -15.68 3.67
N ALA A 171 15.17 -15.52 3.20
CA ALA A 171 15.81 -14.21 3.00
C ALA A 171 15.14 -13.40 1.89
N THR A 172 14.74 -14.02 0.77
CA THR A 172 13.98 -13.33 -0.28
C THR A 172 12.60 -12.92 0.21
N GLN A 173 11.91 -13.76 0.98
CA GLN A 173 10.65 -13.37 1.65
C GLN A 173 10.86 -12.19 2.59
N HIS A 174 11.87 -12.22 3.47
CA HIS A 174 12.17 -11.12 4.38
C HIS A 174 12.56 -9.82 3.66
N ALA A 175 13.34 -9.91 2.58
CA ALA A 175 13.65 -8.79 1.71
C ALA A 175 12.40 -8.23 1.01
N ALA A 176 11.45 -9.10 0.62
CA ALA A 176 10.16 -8.69 0.06
C ALA A 176 9.35 -7.86 1.06
N VAL A 177 9.29 -8.30 2.30
CA VAL A 177 8.66 -7.57 3.39
C VAL A 177 9.32 -6.21 3.65
N LEU A 178 10.65 -6.14 3.70
CA LEU A 178 11.36 -4.86 3.87
C LEU A 178 11.16 -3.91 2.68
N SER A 179 11.06 -4.46 1.47
CA SER A 179 10.77 -3.68 0.27
C SER A 179 9.32 -3.18 0.19
N SER A 180 8.38 -3.85 0.86
CA SER A 180 6.99 -3.41 1.00
C SER A 180 6.92 -2.07 1.73
N ASN A 181 7.76 -1.86 2.76
CA ASN A 181 7.86 -0.55 3.41
C ASN A 181 8.31 0.56 2.44
N ARG A 182 9.32 0.29 1.60
CA ARG A 182 9.78 1.26 0.60
C ARG A 182 8.74 1.51 -0.50
N TYR A 183 7.99 0.49 -0.88
CA TYR A 183 6.90 0.62 -1.85
C TYR A 183 5.71 1.38 -1.26
N ALA A 184 5.31 1.10 -0.02
CA ALA A 184 4.31 1.90 0.67
C ALA A 184 4.75 3.37 0.73
N ASP A 185 6.01 3.64 1.06
CA ASP A 185 6.57 4.99 1.04
C ASP A 185 6.56 5.60 -0.37
N GLN A 186 6.93 4.84 -1.41
CA GLN A 186 6.89 5.30 -2.80
C GLN A 186 5.46 5.52 -3.31
N VAL A 187 4.49 4.68 -2.98
CA VAL A 187 3.07 4.83 -3.37
C VAL A 187 2.46 6.02 -2.66
N LEU A 188 2.79 6.23 -1.39
CA LEU A 188 2.37 7.42 -0.65
C LEU A 188 3.06 8.68 -1.20
N ALA A 189 4.37 8.64 -1.49
CA ALA A 189 5.14 9.80 -1.97
C ALA A 189 4.90 10.15 -3.46
N SER A 190 4.71 9.16 -4.33
CA SER A 190 4.56 9.32 -5.79
C SER A 190 3.26 10.01 -6.21
N THR A 191 2.32 10.19 -5.28
CA THR A 191 1.05 10.88 -5.55
C THR A 191 1.20 12.41 -5.54
N VAL A 192 2.33 12.95 -5.08
CA VAL A 192 2.51 14.41 -4.93
C VAL A 192 3.61 14.90 -5.86
N SER A 193 3.24 15.50 -6.99
CA SER A 193 4.18 16.19 -7.90
C SER A 193 5.07 17.17 -7.11
N GLN A 194 6.33 17.38 -7.53
CA GLN A 194 7.22 18.38 -6.90
C GLN A 194 6.57 19.76 -6.81
N ALA A 195 5.78 20.14 -7.81
CA ALA A 195 5.02 21.40 -7.79
C ALA A 195 3.96 21.41 -6.68
N GLN A 196 3.34 20.26 -6.41
CA GLN A 196 2.34 20.11 -5.36
C GLN A 196 2.99 20.06 -3.97
N GLN A 197 4.16 19.46 -3.82
CA GLN A 197 4.96 19.50 -2.59
C GLN A 197 5.34 20.94 -2.22
N ARG A 198 5.92 21.69 -3.16
CA ARG A 198 6.25 23.12 -2.96
C ARG A 198 5.02 23.95 -2.61
N ARG A 199 3.87 23.65 -3.24
CA ARG A 199 2.59 24.30 -2.93
C ARG A 199 2.15 24.00 -1.50
N THR A 200 2.17 22.72 -1.09
CA THR A 200 1.80 22.32 0.28
C THR A 200 2.73 22.92 1.32
N GLU A 201 4.04 22.95 1.08
CA GLU A 201 5.01 23.57 1.99
C GLU A 201 4.77 25.08 2.12
N ARG A 202 4.55 25.78 1.01
CA ARG A 202 4.21 27.21 1.02
C ARG A 202 2.92 27.46 1.79
N ASP A 203 1.88 26.67 1.53
CA ASP A 203 0.59 26.82 2.20
C ASP A 203 0.74 26.54 3.71
N THR A 204 1.59 25.59 4.11
CA THR A 204 1.88 25.26 5.52
C THR A 204 2.62 26.40 6.21
N LYS A 205 3.67 26.94 5.58
CA LYS A 205 4.41 28.12 6.07
C LYS A 205 3.48 29.33 6.17
N TYR A 206 2.60 29.53 5.20
CA TYR A 206 1.60 30.60 5.23
C TYR A 206 0.71 30.49 6.46
N TRP A 207 0.19 29.31 6.76
CA TRP A 207 -0.63 29.12 7.95
C TRP A 207 0.15 29.27 9.25
N HIS A 208 1.46 28.96 9.27
CA HIS A 208 2.34 29.20 10.42
C HIS A 208 2.42 30.69 10.73
N LEU A 209 2.72 31.52 9.73
CA LEU A 209 2.78 32.98 9.87
C LEU A 209 1.42 33.56 10.32
N MET A 210 0.32 33.04 9.76
CA MET A 210 -1.02 33.45 10.18
C MET A 210 -1.34 33.07 11.64
N ARG A 211 -0.73 31.99 12.16
CA ARG A 211 -0.89 31.55 13.56
C ARG A 211 -0.04 32.37 14.52
N GLU A 212 1.16 32.77 14.09
CA GLU A 212 2.01 33.74 14.81
C GLU A 212 1.39 35.14 14.88
N GLY A 213 0.29 35.38 14.17
CA GLY A 213 -0.45 36.64 14.20
C GLY A 213 -0.09 37.61 13.07
N LYS A 214 0.76 37.20 12.12
CA LYS A 214 1.10 38.06 10.97
C LYS A 214 -0.12 38.36 10.11
N SER A 215 -0.14 39.56 9.54
CA SER A 215 -1.23 39.96 8.64
C SER A 215 -1.15 39.20 7.30
N ASN A 216 -2.27 39.07 6.58
CA ASN A 216 -2.30 38.44 5.26
C ASN A 216 -1.30 39.10 4.29
N ALA A 217 -1.14 40.43 4.35
CA ALA A 217 -0.23 41.15 3.49
C ALA A 217 1.24 40.85 3.84
N GLU A 218 1.55 40.76 5.12
CA GLU A 218 2.87 40.46 5.63
C GLU A 218 3.27 39.00 5.39
N ALA A 219 2.38 38.04 5.67
CA ALA A 219 2.60 36.63 5.37
C ALA A 219 2.83 36.40 3.86
N CYS A 220 2.09 37.11 3.01
CA CYS A 220 2.29 37.07 1.56
C CYS A 220 3.65 37.67 1.15
N ARG A 221 4.08 38.76 1.78
CA ARG A 221 5.38 39.39 1.54
C ARG A 221 6.54 38.48 1.94
N VAL A 222 6.47 37.88 3.12
CA VAL A 222 7.48 36.95 3.66
C VAL A 222 7.64 35.71 2.77
N LEU A 223 6.54 35.23 2.16
CA LEU A 223 6.56 34.04 1.30
C LEU A 223 6.73 34.35 -0.19
N GLY A 224 6.96 35.61 -0.57
CA GLY A 224 7.10 36.02 -1.97
C GLY A 224 5.87 35.70 -2.83
N MET A 225 4.66 35.71 -2.24
CA MET A 225 3.42 35.35 -2.92
C MET A 225 2.49 36.56 -3.08
N HIS A 226 1.69 36.57 -4.14
CA HIS A 226 0.72 37.64 -4.35
C HIS A 226 -0.40 37.62 -3.29
N ARG A 227 -0.88 38.80 -2.86
CA ARG A 227 -1.92 38.94 -1.81
C ARG A 227 -3.21 38.16 -2.13
N ARG A 228 -3.56 38.07 -3.42
CA ARG A 228 -4.72 37.29 -3.92
C ARG A 228 -4.59 35.81 -3.58
N THR A 229 -3.38 35.26 -3.63
CA THR A 229 -3.11 33.84 -3.33
C THR A 229 -3.37 33.55 -1.85
N GLY A 230 -2.94 34.42 -0.94
CA GLY A 230 -3.26 34.30 0.49
C GLY A 230 -4.75 34.41 0.78
N ALA A 231 -5.45 35.32 0.08
CA ALA A 231 -6.91 35.45 0.17
C ALA A 231 -7.64 34.17 -0.32
N LEU A 232 -7.16 33.55 -1.39
CA LEU A 232 -7.69 32.27 -1.90
C LEU A 232 -7.46 31.13 -0.91
N LEU A 233 -6.27 31.01 -0.32
CA LEU A 233 -5.98 30.00 0.71
C LEU A 233 -6.93 30.12 1.91
N ARG A 234 -7.16 31.35 2.35
CA ARG A 234 -8.10 31.65 3.43
C ARG A 234 -9.52 31.32 3.03
N ARG A 235 -9.95 31.67 1.81
CA ARG A 235 -11.29 31.34 1.31
C ARG A 235 -11.50 29.83 1.25
N ALA A 236 -10.53 29.06 0.76
CA ALA A 236 -10.57 27.61 0.68
C ALA A 236 -10.69 26.95 2.07
N ASN A 237 -10.07 27.53 3.10
CA ASN A 237 -10.14 27.04 4.49
C ASN A 237 -11.24 27.73 5.31
N ASN A 238 -12.25 28.33 4.68
CA ASN A 238 -13.35 29.02 5.36
C ASN A 238 -12.90 30.07 6.38
N TYR A 239 -11.77 30.74 6.11
CA TYR A 239 -11.09 31.70 6.96
C TYR A 239 -10.70 31.18 8.34
N GLN A 240 -10.68 29.86 8.53
CA GLN A 240 -10.19 29.20 9.73
C GLN A 240 -8.71 28.88 9.54
N ILE A 241 -7.90 29.11 10.57
CA ILE A 241 -6.51 28.66 10.58
C ILE A 241 -6.54 27.16 10.88
N PRO A 242 -6.04 26.30 9.98
CA PRO A 242 -6.00 24.87 10.22
C PRO A 242 -5.19 24.52 11.47
N SER A 243 -5.46 23.35 12.05
CA SER A 243 -4.55 22.79 13.03
C SER A 243 -3.24 22.41 12.33
N LEU A 244 -2.16 23.15 12.59
CA LEU A 244 -0.80 22.81 12.13
C LEU A 244 -0.12 21.79 13.03
N LYS A 245 -0.80 21.31 14.08
CA LYS A 245 -0.29 20.19 14.86
C LYS A 245 -0.26 19.00 13.90
N ALA A 246 0.94 18.56 13.54
CA ALA A 246 1.12 17.28 12.87
C ALA A 246 0.34 16.25 13.70
N LEU A 247 -0.57 15.51 13.06
CA LEU A 247 -1.16 14.35 13.69
C LEU A 247 0.04 13.48 14.13
N PRO A 248 0.12 13.09 15.42
CA PRO A 248 1.25 12.32 15.90
C PRO A 248 1.44 11.10 14.99
N ALA A 249 2.71 10.80 14.67
CA ALA A 249 3.09 9.60 13.93
C ALA A 249 2.37 8.41 14.57
N ALA A 250 1.69 7.63 13.74
CA ALA A 250 0.68 6.67 14.14
C ALA A 250 1.25 5.46 14.91
N ALA A 251 1.70 5.68 16.14
CA ALA A 251 1.68 4.66 17.19
C ALA A 251 0.29 4.72 17.87
N GLY A 252 -0.76 4.43 17.10
CA GLY A 252 -2.15 4.60 17.52
C GLY A 252 -2.93 3.29 17.66
N ARG A 253 -4.12 3.40 18.27
CA ARG A 253 -5.19 2.36 18.31
C ARG A 253 -5.65 1.88 16.93
N TYR A 254 -5.46 2.70 15.90
CA TYR A 254 -5.96 2.46 14.54
C TYR A 254 -4.81 2.17 13.58
N LEU A 255 -5.09 1.37 12.56
CA LEU A 255 -4.18 1.15 11.44
C LEU A 255 -4.02 2.44 10.63
N ASP A 256 -2.80 2.75 10.21
CA ASP A 256 -2.47 3.86 9.31
C ASP A 256 -2.51 3.44 7.82
N ALA A 257 -2.55 4.42 6.91
CA ALA A 257 -2.53 4.20 5.47
C ALA A 257 -1.32 3.34 5.03
N ARG A 258 -0.15 3.59 5.64
CA ARG A 258 1.07 2.80 5.40
C ARG A 258 0.91 1.34 5.85
N GLU A 259 0.37 1.12 7.05
CA GLU A 259 0.13 -0.23 7.57
C GLU A 259 -0.89 -0.98 6.69
N ARG A 260 -1.95 -0.30 6.22
CA ARG A 260 -2.93 -0.89 5.29
C ARG A 260 -2.30 -1.30 3.96
N LEU A 261 -1.47 -0.46 3.36
CA LEU A 261 -0.73 -0.83 2.13
C LEU A 261 0.18 -2.04 2.38
N ARG A 262 0.86 -2.09 3.52
CA ARG A 262 1.69 -3.24 3.89
C ARG A 262 0.88 -4.52 4.14
N ILE A 263 -0.33 -4.44 4.69
CA ILE A 263 -1.24 -5.59 4.79
C ILE A 263 -1.54 -6.14 3.40
N ALA A 264 -1.86 -5.27 2.43
CA ALA A 264 -2.14 -5.68 1.06
C ALA A 264 -0.92 -6.42 0.45
N ASP A 265 0.26 -5.80 0.46
CA ASP A 265 1.48 -6.40 -0.08
C ASP A 265 1.80 -7.76 0.57
N LEU A 266 1.67 -7.86 1.90
CA LEU A 266 2.01 -9.10 2.60
C LEU A 266 1.02 -10.23 2.28
N LEU A 267 -0.26 -9.90 2.08
CA LEU A 267 -1.25 -10.87 1.61
C LEU A 267 -0.96 -11.32 0.18
N GLU A 268 -0.53 -10.41 -0.69
CA GLU A 268 -0.10 -10.74 -2.06
C GLU A 268 1.13 -11.65 -2.10
N LEU A 269 2.03 -11.49 -1.13
CA LEU A 269 3.18 -12.38 -0.92
C LEU A 269 2.78 -13.75 -0.33
N GLY A 270 1.49 -14.03 -0.16
CA GLY A 270 0.97 -15.30 0.36
C GLY A 270 1.15 -15.46 1.87
N HIS A 271 1.40 -14.39 2.62
CA HIS A 271 1.53 -14.49 4.07
C HIS A 271 0.16 -14.69 4.72
N SER A 272 0.12 -15.60 5.71
CA SER A 272 -1.07 -15.79 6.54
C SER A 272 -1.33 -14.56 7.40
N MET A 273 -2.60 -14.31 7.71
CA MET A 273 -3.03 -13.21 8.59
C MET A 273 -2.24 -13.12 9.90
N ARG A 274 -1.88 -14.26 10.52
CA ARG A 274 -1.07 -14.30 11.74
C ARG A 274 0.37 -13.81 11.51
N ARG A 275 0.95 -14.12 10.36
CA ARG A 275 2.29 -13.63 9.97
C ARG A 275 2.26 -12.13 9.68
N VAL A 276 1.23 -11.64 8.97
CA VAL A 276 1.00 -10.21 8.73
C VAL A 276 0.90 -9.44 10.06
N ALA A 277 0.13 -9.96 11.01
CA ALA A 277 -0.04 -9.35 12.32
C ALA A 277 1.29 -9.23 13.09
N ARG A 278 2.08 -10.31 13.12
CA ARG A 278 3.42 -10.32 13.75
C ARG A 278 4.35 -9.29 13.11
N GLU A 279 4.33 -9.20 11.79
CA GLU A 279 5.18 -8.30 11.00
C GLU A 279 4.87 -6.82 11.23
N LEU A 280 3.59 -6.51 11.48
CA LEU A 280 3.13 -5.15 11.78
C LEU A 280 3.18 -4.83 13.28
N GLY A 281 3.53 -5.78 14.15
CA GLY A 281 3.44 -5.61 15.60
C GLY A 281 1.99 -5.41 16.07
N ARG A 282 1.00 -5.99 15.38
CA ARG A 282 -0.44 -5.87 15.67
C ARG A 282 -1.04 -7.20 16.09
N GLN A 283 -2.21 -7.14 16.74
CA GLN A 283 -2.95 -8.36 17.04
C GLN A 283 -3.59 -8.96 15.77
N PRO A 284 -3.63 -10.30 15.63
CA PRO A 284 -4.31 -10.96 14.51
C PRO A 284 -5.79 -10.58 14.37
N SER A 285 -6.46 -10.31 15.49
CA SER A 285 -7.86 -9.86 15.53
C SER A 285 -8.07 -8.51 14.84
N THR A 286 -7.11 -7.59 14.95
CA THR A 286 -7.13 -6.29 14.26
C THR A 286 -7.08 -6.49 12.75
N ILE A 287 -6.16 -7.34 12.28
CA ILE A 287 -6.01 -7.64 10.85
C ILE A 287 -7.26 -8.35 10.34
N LYS A 288 -7.80 -9.35 11.06
CA LYS A 288 -9.04 -10.03 10.68
C LYS A 288 -10.18 -9.04 10.44
N ARG A 289 -10.47 -8.20 11.45
CA ARG A 289 -11.56 -7.22 11.38
C ARG A 289 -11.37 -6.22 10.24
N GLU A 290 -10.14 -5.89 9.90
CA GLU A 290 -9.83 -5.00 8.77
C GLU A 290 -10.14 -5.68 7.44
N LEU A 291 -9.72 -6.93 7.28
CA LEU A 291 -9.94 -7.72 6.07
C LEU A 291 -11.43 -8.05 5.87
N ASP A 292 -12.14 -8.44 6.92
CA ASP A 292 -13.57 -8.75 6.84
C ASP A 292 -14.40 -7.56 6.33
N ARG A 293 -13.97 -6.32 6.60
CA ARG A 293 -14.69 -5.10 6.22
C ARG A 293 -14.35 -4.57 4.82
N HIS A 294 -13.18 -4.91 4.29
CA HIS A 294 -12.61 -4.20 3.14
C HIS A 294 -12.01 -5.17 2.10
N ARG A 295 -12.63 -6.34 1.94
CA ARG A 295 -12.40 -7.24 0.80
C ARG A 295 -13.46 -7.02 -0.28
N ASP A 296 -13.08 -7.16 -1.54
CA ASP A 296 -14.02 -7.23 -2.66
C ASP A 296 -14.71 -8.60 -2.75
N ALA A 297 -15.61 -8.75 -3.73
CA ALA A 297 -16.32 -10.00 -3.98
C ALA A 297 -15.37 -11.16 -4.37
N GLU A 298 -14.21 -10.83 -4.94
CA GLU A 298 -13.15 -11.76 -5.29
C GLU A 298 -12.19 -12.06 -4.12
N GLY A 299 -12.40 -11.45 -2.95
CA GLY A 299 -11.62 -11.67 -1.73
C GLY A 299 -10.32 -10.85 -1.61
N ARG A 300 -10.06 -9.91 -2.53
CA ARG A 300 -8.89 -9.02 -2.52
C ARG A 300 -9.09 -7.85 -1.56
N TYR A 301 -8.04 -7.51 -0.81
CA TYR A 301 -8.08 -6.42 0.16
C TYR A 301 -7.85 -5.06 -0.49
N LEU A 302 -8.69 -4.06 -0.16
CA LEU A 302 -8.67 -2.72 -0.75
C LEU A 302 -8.16 -1.66 0.24
N PRO A 303 -6.83 -1.40 0.31
CA PRO A 303 -6.24 -0.55 1.36
C PRO A 303 -6.63 0.93 1.25
N ARG A 304 -6.83 1.47 0.04
CA ARG A 304 -7.21 2.87 -0.17
C ARG A 304 -8.66 3.14 0.25
N THR A 305 -9.56 2.22 -0.06
CA THR A 305 -10.96 2.27 0.37
C THR A 305 -11.05 2.17 1.89
N ALA A 306 -10.32 1.22 2.48
CA ALA A 306 -10.25 1.07 3.93
C ALA A 306 -9.75 2.35 4.64
N ASP A 307 -8.72 3.02 4.10
CA ASP A 307 -8.23 4.28 4.67
C ASP A 307 -9.23 5.42 4.53
N HIS A 308 -9.88 5.52 3.36
CA HIS A 308 -10.92 6.51 3.10
C HIS A 308 -12.10 6.36 4.06
N ASP A 309 -12.62 5.15 4.22
CA ASP A 309 -13.74 4.83 5.10
C ASP A 309 -13.38 5.09 6.55
N ALA A 310 -12.19 4.66 6.99
CA ALA A 310 -11.69 4.92 8.33
C ALA A 310 -11.60 6.44 8.62
N ARG A 311 -11.24 7.25 7.62
CA ARG A 311 -11.20 8.72 7.73
C ARG A 311 -12.62 9.30 7.82
N LEU A 312 -13.56 8.83 7.01
CA LEU A 312 -14.96 9.27 7.06
C LEU A 312 -15.61 8.92 8.41
N GLN A 313 -15.42 7.70 8.90
CA GLN A 313 -15.97 7.24 10.18
C GLN A 313 -15.36 8.01 11.36
N ARG A 314 -14.06 8.35 11.30
CA ARG A 314 -13.39 9.19 12.31
C ARG A 314 -13.98 10.60 12.38
N ALA A 315 -14.50 11.14 11.28
CA ALA A 315 -15.07 12.48 11.27
C ALA A 315 -16.29 12.63 12.19
N ARG A 316 -16.98 11.52 12.54
CA ARG A 316 -18.17 11.46 13.43
C ARG A 316 -19.04 12.72 13.34
N PRO A 317 -19.54 13.07 12.15
CA PRO A 317 -20.27 14.32 11.97
C PRO A 317 -21.55 14.25 12.80
N LYS A 318 -21.68 15.14 13.79
CA LYS A 318 -22.92 15.30 14.55
C LYS A 318 -23.87 16.18 13.74
N VAL A 319 -25.13 15.75 13.61
CA VAL A 319 -26.18 16.59 13.05
C VAL A 319 -26.26 17.88 13.88
N HIS A 320 -26.24 19.02 13.20
CA HIS A 320 -26.26 20.31 13.90
C HIS A 320 -27.62 20.53 14.57
N LYS A 321 -27.62 21.13 15.77
CA LYS A 321 -28.83 21.24 16.60
C LYS A 321 -30.03 21.89 15.88
N LEU A 322 -29.80 22.95 15.11
CA LEU A 322 -30.85 23.63 14.32
C LEU A 322 -31.31 22.86 13.07
N VAL A 323 -30.61 21.78 12.71
CA VAL A 323 -31.04 20.85 11.65
C VAL A 323 -31.86 19.72 12.27
N ALA A 324 -31.39 19.18 13.39
CA ALA A 324 -32.05 18.10 14.11
C ALA A 324 -33.41 18.52 14.69
N ASP A 325 -33.55 19.79 15.12
CA ASP A 325 -34.78 20.30 15.72
C ASP A 325 -35.42 21.42 14.86
N PRO A 326 -36.45 21.09 14.06
CA PRO A 326 -37.19 22.05 13.25
C PRO A 326 -37.95 23.10 14.08
N ARG A 327 -38.41 22.75 15.30
CA ARG A 327 -39.17 23.64 16.19
C ARG A 327 -38.27 24.75 16.72
N LEU A 328 -37.10 24.38 17.24
CA LEU A 328 -36.08 25.34 17.67
C LEU A 328 -35.64 26.23 16.52
N ARG A 329 -35.43 25.65 15.33
CA ARG A 329 -35.10 26.42 14.12
C ARG A 329 -36.17 27.47 13.80
N GLY A 330 -37.45 27.10 13.82
CA GLY A 330 -38.56 28.02 13.57
C GLY A 330 -38.61 29.17 14.57
N LEU A 331 -38.39 28.89 15.86
CA LEU A 331 -38.33 29.91 16.91
C LEU A 331 -37.19 30.92 16.67
N VAL A 332 -35.98 30.42 16.38
CA VAL A 332 -34.83 31.28 16.07
C VAL A 332 -35.13 32.15 14.84
N GLN A 333 -35.69 31.58 13.78
CA GLN A 333 -36.01 32.32 12.55
C GLN A 333 -37.05 33.42 12.78
N ARG A 334 -38.09 33.16 13.59
CA ARG A 334 -39.10 34.18 13.95
C ARG A 334 -38.48 35.36 14.68
N LYS A 335 -37.58 35.11 15.64
CA LYS A 335 -36.91 36.18 16.38
C LYS A 335 -35.90 36.94 15.52
N LEU A 336 -35.16 36.26 14.65
CA LEU A 336 -34.26 36.90 13.69
C LEU A 336 -35.02 37.80 12.69
N ASN A 337 -36.24 37.43 12.28
CA ASN A 337 -37.09 38.29 11.44
C ASN A 337 -37.50 39.59 12.14
N ARG A 338 -37.57 39.59 13.48
CA ARG A 338 -37.83 40.77 14.31
C ARG A 338 -36.54 41.52 14.67
N CYS A 339 -35.43 41.21 14.01
CA CYS A 339 -34.11 41.84 14.21
C CYS A 339 -33.50 41.63 15.61
N TRP A 340 -33.88 40.55 16.32
CA TRP A 340 -33.25 40.19 17.59
C TRP A 340 -31.83 39.66 17.36
N SER A 341 -30.91 40.03 18.24
CA SER A 341 -29.53 39.51 18.24
C SER A 341 -29.47 38.06 18.74
N PRO A 342 -28.46 37.26 18.33
CA PRO A 342 -28.27 35.90 18.81
C PRO A 342 -28.18 35.76 20.33
N ASP A 343 -27.60 36.75 21.01
CA ASP A 343 -27.52 36.81 22.48
C ASP A 343 -28.91 37.01 23.11
N GLU A 344 -29.71 37.94 22.58
CA GLU A 344 -31.09 38.15 23.03
C GLU A 344 -31.98 36.93 22.78
N ILE A 345 -31.81 36.26 21.63
CA ILE A 345 -32.55 35.03 21.30
C ILE A 345 -32.21 33.93 22.31
N SER A 346 -30.92 33.72 22.60
CA SER A 346 -30.47 32.73 23.58
C SER A 346 -31.01 33.04 24.98
N GLY A 347 -30.94 34.31 25.42
CA GLY A 347 -31.45 34.75 26.70
C GLY A 347 -32.97 34.60 26.82
N TRP A 348 -33.70 34.98 25.77
CA TRP A 348 -35.15 34.81 25.69
C TRP A 348 -35.57 33.34 25.76
N MET A 349 -34.89 32.46 25.03
CA MET A 349 -35.18 31.01 25.08
C MET A 349 -35.02 30.43 26.49
N LYS A 350 -33.97 30.84 27.23
CA LYS A 350 -33.78 30.40 28.62
C LYS A 350 -34.89 30.87 29.56
N ARG A 351 -35.41 32.08 29.36
CA ARG A 351 -36.47 32.67 30.20
C ARG A 351 -37.85 32.13 29.89
N THR A 352 -38.17 31.96 28.61
CA THR A 352 -39.49 31.52 28.16
C THR A 352 -39.68 30.01 28.28
N TYR A 353 -38.60 29.24 28.15
CA TYR A 353 -38.63 27.77 28.23
C TYR A 353 -37.59 27.26 29.26
N PRO A 354 -37.79 27.51 30.56
CA PRO A 354 -36.82 27.12 31.59
C PRO A 354 -36.63 25.61 31.70
N GLU A 355 -37.73 24.86 31.62
CA GLU A 355 -37.78 23.39 31.77
C GLU A 355 -37.40 22.62 30.50
N ASP A 356 -37.60 23.21 29.32
CA ASP A 356 -37.29 22.57 28.04
C ASP A 356 -35.80 22.75 27.68
N ARG A 357 -35.00 21.75 28.05
CA ARG A 357 -33.56 21.73 27.75
C ARG A 357 -33.25 21.60 26.26
N GLU A 358 -34.15 21.05 25.46
CA GLU A 358 -33.95 20.91 24.02
C GLU A 358 -33.95 22.27 23.33
N LEU A 359 -34.76 23.21 23.81
CA LEU A 359 -34.82 24.59 23.30
C LEU A 359 -33.65 25.49 23.70
N ARG A 360 -32.73 25.02 24.57
CA ARG A 360 -31.54 25.80 24.96
C ARG A 360 -30.53 25.88 23.80
N ILE A 361 -30.20 27.08 23.37
CA ILE A 361 -29.19 27.32 22.35
C ILE A 361 -28.20 28.40 22.78
N CYS A 362 -26.92 28.25 22.47
CA CYS A 362 -25.94 29.31 22.71
C CYS A 362 -25.88 30.28 21.51
N PRO A 363 -25.56 31.57 21.74
CA PRO A 363 -25.46 32.58 20.69
C PRO A 363 -24.46 32.17 19.60
N GLU A 364 -23.35 31.56 20.00
CA GLU A 364 -22.31 31.05 19.10
C GLU A 364 -22.85 29.99 18.13
N THR A 365 -23.84 29.16 18.53
CA THR A 365 -24.46 28.19 17.63
C THR A 365 -25.27 28.89 16.53
N ILE A 366 -26.02 29.93 16.90
CA ILE A 366 -26.76 30.77 15.96
C ILE A 366 -25.78 31.50 15.02
N TYR A 367 -24.73 32.13 15.55
CA TYR A 367 -23.70 32.78 14.74
C TYR A 367 -23.00 31.80 13.79
N ARG A 368 -22.63 30.61 14.27
CA ARG A 368 -22.02 29.57 13.43
C ARG A 368 -22.97 29.11 12.32
N SER A 369 -24.28 29.10 12.55
CA SER A 369 -25.26 28.72 11.53
C SER A 369 -25.53 29.83 10.50
N LEU A 370 -25.38 31.10 10.87
CA LEU A 370 -25.58 32.24 9.96
C LEU A 370 -24.32 32.57 9.14
N LEU A 371 -23.14 32.44 9.74
CA LEU A 371 -21.89 33.01 9.21
C LEU A 371 -20.95 31.99 8.57
N LEU A 372 -21.08 30.69 8.89
CA LEU A 372 -20.33 29.62 8.21
C LEU A 372 -21.20 29.02 7.09
N ARG A 373 -20.58 28.60 5.98
CA ARG A 373 -21.34 27.98 4.87
C ARG A 373 -21.79 26.56 5.22
N GLU A 374 -22.98 26.23 4.69
CA GLU A 374 -23.61 24.92 4.49
C GLU A 374 -24.25 24.20 5.68
N GLY A 375 -25.50 23.72 5.46
CA GLY A 375 -26.12 22.62 6.21
C GLY A 375 -26.34 22.82 7.72
N ARG A 376 -26.32 24.06 8.23
CA ARG A 376 -26.42 24.36 9.68
C ARG A 376 -27.82 24.74 10.16
N GLY A 377 -28.83 24.67 9.29
CA GLY A 377 -30.23 24.91 9.64
C GLY A 377 -30.73 26.35 9.46
N LEU A 378 -29.88 27.36 9.22
CA LEU A 378 -30.33 28.74 8.95
C LEU A 378 -29.87 29.26 7.58
N HIS A 379 -30.75 30.01 6.91
CA HIS A 379 -30.45 30.65 5.63
C HIS A 379 -29.64 31.95 5.85
N LYS A 380 -28.69 32.24 4.95
CA LYS A 380 -27.84 33.44 5.07
C LYS A 380 -28.59 34.77 5.01
N ARG A 381 -29.85 34.78 4.56
CA ARG A 381 -30.70 36.00 4.53
C ARG A 381 -30.85 36.63 5.92
N TYR A 382 -30.89 35.81 6.98
CA TYR A 382 -31.05 36.31 8.35
C TYR A 382 -29.81 37.06 8.85
N ALA A 383 -28.63 36.87 8.23
CA ALA A 383 -27.43 37.61 8.60
C ALA A 383 -27.56 39.13 8.32
N ALA A 384 -28.36 39.51 7.32
CA ALA A 384 -28.67 40.91 7.02
C ALA A 384 -29.58 41.57 8.06
N LYS A 385 -30.28 40.78 8.88
CA LYS A 385 -31.15 41.26 9.96
C LYS A 385 -30.40 41.51 11.28
N LEU A 386 -29.12 41.18 11.33
CA LEU A 386 -28.26 41.50 12.47
C LEU A 386 -27.77 42.95 12.34
N ARG A 387 -27.58 43.63 13.49
CA ARG A 387 -27.10 45.02 13.57
C ARG A 387 -25.83 45.32 12.76
N THR A 388 -24.97 44.32 12.54
CA THR A 388 -23.74 44.50 11.73
C THR A 388 -23.90 44.15 10.25
N GLY A 389 -25.02 43.52 9.85
CA GLY A 389 -25.29 43.05 8.49
C GLY A 389 -24.30 42.03 7.93
N ARG A 390 -23.37 41.53 8.76
CA ARG A 390 -22.22 40.77 8.30
C ARG A 390 -22.62 39.38 7.84
N ARG A 391 -22.16 39.00 6.64
CA ARG A 391 -22.37 37.67 6.05
C ARG A 391 -21.17 36.72 6.27
N ILE A 392 -20.10 37.20 6.93
CA ILE A 392 -18.86 36.49 7.20
C ILE A 392 -18.42 36.77 8.64
N ARG A 393 -17.96 35.74 9.36
CA ARG A 393 -17.41 35.87 10.71
C ARG A 393 -16.06 36.60 10.69
N LYS A 394 -15.87 37.59 11.57
CA LYS A 394 -14.53 38.12 11.88
C LYS A 394 -13.79 37.12 12.75
N THR A 395 -12.59 36.73 12.36
CA THR A 395 -11.69 35.96 13.21
C THR A 395 -11.31 36.79 14.43
N ARG A 396 -11.29 36.19 15.64
CA ARG A 396 -10.98 36.88 16.90
C ARG A 396 -9.61 37.59 16.88
N TRP A 397 -8.70 37.19 16.01
CA TRP A 397 -7.39 37.80 15.76
C TRP A 397 -7.41 39.22 15.15
N ARG A 398 -8.56 39.89 15.06
CA ARG A 398 -8.67 41.30 14.60
C ARG A 398 -8.75 42.33 15.71
N THR A 399 -8.64 41.94 16.98
CA THR A 399 -8.35 42.87 18.07
C THR A 399 -6.85 42.85 18.33
N ALA A 400 -6.08 43.39 17.38
CA ALA A 400 -4.84 44.05 17.77
C ALA A 400 -5.26 45.30 18.54
N ARG A 401 -4.83 45.45 19.79
CA ARG A 401 -4.67 46.76 20.40
C ARG A 401 -3.69 47.51 19.48
N GLY A 402 -4.14 48.60 18.85
CA GLY A 402 -3.30 49.40 17.94
C GLY A 402 -3.88 49.55 16.54
N ALA A 403 -5.09 50.06 16.42
CA ALA A 403 -5.47 50.89 15.29
C ALA A 403 -5.93 52.21 15.88
N ALA A 404 -5.03 53.19 15.86
CA ALA A 404 -5.31 54.57 16.20
C ALA A 404 -6.63 54.99 15.55
N HIS A 405 -7.57 55.43 16.37
CA HIS A 405 -8.70 56.20 15.87
C HIS A 405 -8.10 57.49 15.33
N GLY A 406 -8.28 57.74 14.03
CA GLY A 406 -8.04 59.07 13.48
C GLY A 406 -8.90 60.04 14.27
N SER A 407 -8.23 60.91 15.02
CA SER A 407 -8.81 62.07 15.66
C SER A 407 -9.43 62.97 14.60
N ALA A 408 -10.63 63.43 14.90
CA ALA A 408 -11.19 64.61 14.28
C ALA A 408 -10.25 65.79 14.52
N THR A 409 -10.00 66.54 13.45
CA THR A 409 -9.90 67.99 13.42
C THR A 409 -10.47 68.44 12.09
#